data_AF-Q4SZ79-F1
#
_entry.id   AF-Q4SZ79-F1
#
_cell.length_a   1.000
_cell.length_b   1.000
_cell.length_c   1.000
_cell.angle_alpha   90.00
_cell.angle_beta   90.00
_cell.angle_gamma   90.00
#
_symmetry.space_group_name_H-M   'P 1'
#
loop_
_entity.id
_entity.type
_entity.pdbx_description
1 polymer ?
#
loop_
_entity_poly.entity_id
_entity_poly.type
_entity_poly.pdbx_seq_one_letter_code
_entity_poly.pdbx_strand_id
1 'polypeptide(L)' 'HAAALVLARGGSKGIPLKNIKMLAGVPLIGWVLRAAVDSRLF' A
#
# COMPACT_ATOMS: atom_id res chain seq x y z
N HIS A 1 -0.82 21.95 -4.40
CA HIS A 1 -1.38 20.60 -4.17
C HIS A 1 -0.24 19.61 -4.08
N ALA A 2 -0.26 18.74 -3.08
CA ALA A 2 0.64 17.60 -2.95
C ALA A 2 -0.21 16.32 -2.98
N ALA A 3 0.34 15.21 -3.46
CA ALA A 3 -0.38 13.94 -3.57
C ALA A 3 0.58 12.76 -3.42
N ALA A 4 0.13 11.71 -2.76
CA ALA A 4 0.82 10.42 -2.71
C ALA A 4 0.21 9.44 -3.73
N LEU A 5 1.06 8.73 -4.46
CA LEU A 5 0.68 7.69 -5.43
C LEU A 5 1.35 6.37 -5.06
N VAL A 6 0.55 5.31 -4.87
CA VAL A 6 1.04 3.95 -4.58
C VAL A 6 0.59 3.01 -5.69
N LEU A 7 1.53 2.52 -6.49
CA LEU A 7 1.22 1.61 -7.60
C LEU A 7 1.02 0.18 -7.10
N ALA A 8 -0.24 -0.28 -7.10
CA ALA A 8 -0.64 -1.57 -6.54
C ALA A 8 -1.25 -2.52 -7.58
N ARG A 9 -0.49 -2.86 -8.63
CA ARG A 9 -0.96 -3.78 -9.68
C ARG A 9 -1.38 -5.15 -9.13
N GLY A 10 -2.34 -5.79 -9.80
CA GLY A 10 -2.82 -7.13 -9.44
C GLY A 10 -1.82 -8.26 -9.75
N GLY A 11 -1.20 -8.23 -10.94
CA GLY A 11 -0.19 -9.21 -11.33
C GLY A 11 1.09 -9.00 -10.54
N SER A 12 1.49 -9.94 -9.71
CA SER A 12 2.73 -9.88 -8.91
C SER A 12 3.58 -11.10 -9.24
N LYS A 13 4.88 -10.89 -9.53
CA LYS A 13 5.77 -11.96 -10.05
C LYS A 13 5.91 -13.16 -9.11
N GLY A 14 5.95 -12.93 -7.79
CA GLY A 14 6.10 -14.00 -6.79
C GLY A 14 4.79 -14.42 -6.15
N ILE A 15 4.10 -13.46 -5.52
CA ILE A 15 2.85 -13.73 -4.80
C ILE A 15 1.71 -12.99 -5.53
N PRO A 16 0.79 -13.68 -6.22
CA PRO A 16 -0.36 -13.05 -6.84
C PRO A 16 -1.14 -12.19 -5.85
N LEU A 17 -1.60 -11.00 -6.29
CA LEU A 17 -2.38 -10.07 -5.48
C LEU A 17 -1.72 -9.65 -4.15
N LYS A 18 -0.37 -9.66 -4.05
CA LYS A 18 0.34 -9.38 -2.78
C LYS A 18 -0.09 -8.10 -2.08
N ASN A 19 -0.48 -7.06 -2.83
CA ASN A 19 -0.80 -5.74 -2.28
C ASN A 19 -2.07 -5.75 -1.40
N ILE A 20 -2.98 -6.70 -1.62
CA ILE A 20 -4.19 -6.89 -0.81
C ILE A 20 -4.09 -8.06 0.16
N LYS A 21 -3.01 -8.86 0.11
CA LYS A 21 -2.81 -9.94 1.07
C LYS A 21 -2.53 -9.37 2.46
N MET A 22 -3.03 -10.09 3.47
CA MET A 22 -2.85 -9.72 4.87
C MET A 22 -1.40 -9.93 5.29
N LEU A 23 -0.82 -8.91 5.90
CA LEU A 23 0.46 -8.92 6.60
C LEU A 23 0.23 -8.37 8.01
N ALA A 24 0.34 -9.24 9.01
CA ALA A 24 0.08 -8.92 10.42
C ALA A 24 -1.32 -8.28 10.64
N GLY A 25 -2.36 -8.83 10.01
CA GLY A 25 -3.74 -8.34 10.19
C GLY A 25 -4.11 -7.09 9.40
N VAL A 26 -3.21 -6.56 8.55
CA VAL A 26 -3.47 -5.42 7.67
C VAL A 26 -3.12 -5.80 6.22
N PRO A 27 -3.92 -5.43 5.20
CA PRO A 27 -3.51 -5.61 3.80
C PRO A 27 -2.17 -4.91 3.54
N LEU A 28 -1.27 -5.52 2.76
CA LEU A 28 0.09 -5.00 2.55
C LEU A 28 0.13 -3.51 2.16
N ILE A 29 -0.76 -3.06 1.27
CA ILE A 29 -0.86 -1.64 0.87
C ILE A 29 -1.26 -0.72 2.03
N GLY A 30 -2.02 -1.22 3.00
CA GLY A 30 -2.49 -0.46 4.16
C GLY A 30 -1.35 0.08 5.02
N TRP A 31 -0.22 -0.62 5.08
CA TRP A 31 0.99 -0.12 5.77
C TRP A 31 1.54 1.15 5.13
N VAL A 32 1.59 1.18 3.79
CA VAL A 32 2.09 2.35 3.04
C VAL A 32 1.10 3.51 3.14
N LEU A 33 -0.20 3.23 3.01
CA LEU A 33 -1.25 4.26 3.12
C LEU A 33 -1.27 4.92 4.50
N ARG A 34 -1.11 4.13 5.58
CA ARG A 34 -1.05 4.67 6.95
C ARG A 34 0.15 5.61 7.12
N ALA A 35 1.34 5.18 6.71
CA ALA A 35 2.54 6.03 6.79
C ALA A 35 2.38 7.33 5.97
N ALA A 36 1.73 7.24 4.81
CA ALA A 36 1.49 8.40 3.96
C ALA A 36 0.56 9.41 4.66
N VAL A 37 -0.56 8.96 5.24
CA VAL A 37 -1.48 9.81 6.03
C VAL A 37 -0.78 10.40 7.27
N ASP A 38 -0.05 9.58 8.02
CA ASP A 38 0.61 10.00 9.26
C ASP A 38 1.73 11.03 9.03
N SER A 39 2.28 11.09 7.80
CA SER A 39 3.32 12.06 7.43
C SER A 39 2.83 13.51 7.40
N ARG A 40 1.53 13.75 7.18
CA ARG A 40 0.93 15.09 7.03
C ARG A 40 1.59 15.96 5.93
N LEU A 41 2.16 15.32 4.91
CA LEU A 41 2.90 16.00 3.83
C LEU A 41 2.05 16.37 2.60
N PHE A 42 0.82 15.85 2.50
CA PHE A 42 -0.04 16.03 1.34
C PHE A 42 -1.52 16.03 1.72
#